data_AF-A0AA40BLR9-F1
#
_entry.id   AF-A0AA40BLR9-F1
#
_cell.length_a   1.000
_cell.length_b   1.000
_cell.length_c   1.000
_cell.angle_alpha   90.00
_cell.angle_beta   90.00
_cell.angle_gamma   90.00
#
_symmetry.space_group_name_H-M   'P 1'
#
loop_
_entity.id
_entity.type
_entity.pdbx_description
1 polymer ?
#
loop_
_entity_poly.entity_id
_entity_poly.type
_entity_poly.pdbx_seq_one_letter_code
_entity_poly.pdbx_strand_id
1 'polypeptide(L)'
;MIYFDGRRNLKMPLHKELLWSFLHFPFQLFLKLFILGSSQFVIWWKVIETYLSTNDKFITAFSAGDDPNFNVTTSWFVSTVEGALKEVFELYTPKYMVTQESIAAALEKLKEIPDDFWVTIENVPEEELLNNETAVNITTTLTELLIAMQNSLFATFNVNGYSAFATDDTITDATELEQKVYDLNWGKFKLVFTYAYVAAGLTLIMLNILYITSRTRGWTPFNYVRKGLNFLVGIGLCLVTLMTLNHERVVQLWGTPWPLPILVITLFVILVLNHLPQPPPIFFNGAKTKQPSGDKRKKEKTGWGVVRQMGFRTGAAPAEQDTAYQGAASAHPQEGSAERASCF
;
A
#
# COMPACT_ATOMS: atom_id res chain seq x y z
N MET A 1 23.22 -21.89 5.97
CA MET A 1 22.38 -23.11 5.97
C MET A 1 21.62 -23.24 7.30
N ILE A 2 20.67 -22.34 7.59
CA ILE A 2 19.85 -22.42 8.83
C ILE A 2 18.34 -22.50 8.48
N TYR A 3 17.93 -22.04 7.30
CA TYR A 3 16.52 -22.02 6.89
C TYR A 3 15.93 -23.37 6.45
N PHE A 4 16.73 -24.44 6.38
CA PHE A 4 16.32 -25.75 5.83
C PHE A 4 16.18 -26.87 6.85
N ASP A 5 16.43 -26.62 8.14
CA ASP A 5 16.41 -27.69 9.16
C ASP A 5 14.99 -28.31 9.34
N GLY A 6 13.94 -27.57 8.95
CA GLY A 6 12.55 -28.08 8.93
C GLY A 6 12.17 -28.94 7.71
N ARG A 7 13.04 -29.12 6.70
CA ARG A 7 12.72 -29.86 5.45
C ARG A 7 13.38 -31.25 5.35
N ARG A 8 13.50 -31.98 6.46
CA ARG A 8 14.16 -33.31 6.53
C ARG A 8 13.62 -34.40 5.57
N ASN A 9 12.40 -34.24 5.03
CA ASN A 9 11.72 -35.28 4.24
C ASN A 9 11.65 -35.04 2.72
N LEU A 10 12.24 -33.96 2.18
CA LEU A 10 12.25 -33.69 0.73
C LEU A 10 13.69 -33.49 0.24
N LYS A 11 14.33 -34.57 -0.23
CA LYS A 11 15.65 -34.50 -0.88
C LYS A 11 15.52 -33.75 -2.22
N MET A 12 15.63 -32.42 -2.21
CA MET A 12 15.87 -31.65 -3.43
C MET A 12 17.33 -31.82 -3.84
N PRO A 13 17.64 -31.89 -5.15
CA PRO A 13 19.02 -31.91 -5.59
C PRO A 13 19.71 -30.57 -5.29
N LEU A 14 21.00 -30.62 -4.92
CA LEU A 14 21.80 -29.49 -4.43
C LEU A 14 21.70 -28.23 -5.31
N HIS A 15 21.73 -28.37 -6.64
CA HIS A 15 21.63 -27.24 -7.56
C HIS A 15 20.28 -26.50 -7.47
N LYS A 16 19.18 -27.21 -7.19
CA LYS A 16 17.85 -26.59 -7.00
C LYS A 16 17.76 -25.87 -5.66
N GLU A 17 18.38 -26.40 -4.62
CA GLU A 17 18.44 -25.76 -3.31
C GLU A 17 19.27 -24.47 -3.34
N LEU A 18 20.41 -24.50 -4.04
CA LEU A 18 21.25 -23.33 -4.25
C LEU A 18 20.51 -22.26 -5.06
N LEU A 19 19.89 -22.64 -6.19
CA LEU A 19 19.12 -21.73 -7.03
C LEU A 19 17.92 -21.14 -6.27
N TRP A 20 17.20 -21.95 -5.50
CA TRP A 20 16.09 -21.49 -4.68
C TRP A 20 16.56 -20.49 -3.63
N SER A 21 17.68 -20.75 -2.96
CA SER A 21 18.25 -19.85 -1.95
C SER A 21 18.68 -18.52 -2.56
N PHE A 22 19.30 -18.56 -3.74
CA PHE A 22 19.70 -17.37 -4.49
C PHE A 22 18.50 -16.51 -4.90
N LEU A 23 17.43 -17.13 -5.42
CA LEU A 23 16.20 -16.44 -5.82
C LEU A 23 15.33 -15.98 -4.65
N HIS A 24 15.48 -16.60 -3.48
CA HIS A 24 14.71 -16.22 -2.30
C HIS A 24 15.09 -14.83 -1.78
N PHE A 25 16.36 -14.46 -1.90
CA PHE A 25 16.83 -13.14 -1.48
C PHE A 25 16.15 -11.98 -2.24
N PRO A 26 16.18 -11.91 -3.59
CA PRO A 26 15.49 -10.86 -4.33
C PRO A 26 13.97 -10.91 -4.13
N PHE A 27 13.38 -12.10 -3.94
CA PHE A 27 11.97 -12.20 -3.56
C PHE A 27 11.66 -11.45 -2.25
N GLN A 28 12.46 -11.65 -1.21
CA GLN A 28 12.28 -10.94 0.07
C GLN A 28 12.50 -9.43 -0.09
N LEU A 29 13.43 -9.01 -0.95
CA LEU A 29 13.64 -7.59 -1.25
C LEU A 29 12.39 -6.96 -1.89
N PHE A 30 11.84 -7.57 -2.94
CA PHE A 30 10.62 -7.06 -3.59
C PHE A 30 9.43 -7.07 -2.65
N LEU A 31 9.28 -8.10 -1.81
CA LEU A 31 8.22 -8.17 -0.82
C LEU A 31 8.33 -7.04 0.21
N LYS A 32 9.53 -6.74 0.71
CA LYS A 32 9.76 -5.62 1.63
C LYS A 32 9.49 -4.27 0.97
N LEU A 33 9.94 -4.06 -0.27
CA LEU A 33 9.64 -2.83 -1.02
C LEU A 33 8.14 -2.66 -1.25
N PHE A 34 7.43 -3.74 -1.59
CA PHE A 34 5.99 -3.72 -1.74
C PHE A 34 5.27 -3.34 -0.43
N ILE A 35 5.65 -3.95 0.69
CA ILE A 35 5.07 -3.65 2.01
C ILE A 35 5.35 -2.20 2.41
N LEU A 36 6.59 -1.73 2.23
CA LEU A 36 6.97 -0.35 2.52
C LEU A 36 6.16 0.64 1.67
N GLY A 37 6.08 0.41 0.36
CA GLY A 37 5.29 1.25 -0.55
C GLY A 37 3.80 1.26 -0.19
N SER A 38 3.25 0.11 0.20
CA SER A 38 1.85 0.00 0.66
C SER A 38 1.58 0.82 1.91
N SER A 39 2.51 0.85 2.87
CA SER A 39 2.37 1.69 4.07
C SER A 39 2.38 3.19 3.74
N GLN A 40 3.19 3.60 2.76
CA GLN A 40 3.25 4.99 2.31
C GLN A 40 1.99 5.43 1.58
N PHE A 41 1.29 4.51 0.87
CA PHE A 41 -0.01 4.82 0.27
C PHE A 41 -1.09 5.16 1.30
N VAL A 42 -1.05 4.57 2.49
CA VAL A 42 -2.01 4.90 3.56
C VAL A 42 -1.80 6.34 4.03
N ILE A 43 -0.55 6.74 4.22
CA ILE A 43 -0.18 8.12 4.59
C ILE A 43 -0.65 9.08 3.50
N TRP A 44 -0.34 8.77 2.24
CA TRP A 44 -0.76 9.56 1.09
C TRP A 44 -2.27 9.74 1.03
N TRP A 45 -3.02 8.65 1.14
CA TRP A 45 -4.48 8.70 1.11
C TRP A 45 -5.01 9.60 2.22
N LYS A 46 -4.43 9.54 3.43
CA LYS A 46 -4.86 10.41 4.52
C LYS A 46 -4.62 11.90 4.22
N VAL A 47 -3.52 12.23 3.56
CA VAL A 47 -3.24 13.61 3.11
C VAL A 47 -4.26 14.04 2.06
N ILE A 48 -4.53 13.21 1.05
CA ILE A 48 -5.51 13.51 0.00
C ILE A 48 -6.93 13.63 0.54
N GLU A 49 -7.35 12.75 1.44
CA GLU A 49 -8.66 12.84 2.10
C GLU A 49 -8.82 14.18 2.83
N THR A 50 -7.80 14.60 3.58
CA THR A 50 -7.81 15.87 4.32
C THR A 50 -7.83 17.06 3.36
N TYR A 51 -7.04 16.99 2.27
CA TYR A 51 -7.04 17.98 1.20
C TYR A 51 -8.43 18.10 0.55
N LEU A 52 -9.02 16.99 0.11
CA LEU A 52 -10.32 16.98 -0.56
C LEU A 52 -11.43 17.50 0.36
N SER A 53 -11.42 17.09 1.64
CA SER A 53 -12.38 17.58 2.62
C SER A 53 -12.26 19.09 2.88
N THR A 54 -11.04 19.63 2.85
CA THR A 54 -10.82 21.07 3.06
C THR A 54 -11.16 21.87 1.81
N ASN A 55 -10.75 21.37 0.64
CA ASN A 55 -11.07 21.96 -0.65
C ASN A 55 -12.59 22.00 -0.88
N ASP A 56 -13.33 20.96 -0.48
CA ASP A 56 -14.80 20.94 -0.54
C ASP A 56 -15.42 22.05 0.32
N LYS A 57 -14.88 22.31 1.52
CA LYS A 57 -15.30 23.45 2.37
C LYS A 57 -14.98 24.79 1.73
N PHE A 58 -13.82 24.93 1.08
CA PHE A 58 -13.44 26.16 0.38
C PHE A 58 -14.34 26.42 -0.82
N ILE A 59 -14.61 25.39 -1.63
CA ILE A 59 -15.54 25.46 -2.76
C ILE A 59 -16.94 25.81 -2.26
N THR A 60 -17.42 25.16 -1.21
CA THR A 60 -18.74 25.45 -0.61
C THR A 60 -18.83 26.88 -0.08
N ALA A 61 -17.78 27.39 0.56
CA ALA A 61 -17.73 28.77 1.05
C ALA A 61 -17.74 29.78 -0.11
N PHE A 62 -17.03 29.49 -1.20
CA PHE A 62 -17.02 30.33 -2.39
C PHE A 62 -18.36 30.30 -3.13
N SER A 63 -18.95 29.10 -3.31
CA SER A 63 -20.24 28.93 -3.99
C SER A 63 -21.42 29.46 -3.19
N ALA A 64 -21.26 29.71 -1.88
CA ALA A 64 -22.29 30.36 -1.08
C ALA A 64 -22.62 31.78 -1.61
N GLY A 65 -21.71 32.41 -2.34
CA GLY A 65 -21.96 33.70 -2.99
C GLY A 65 -22.94 33.63 -4.17
N ASP A 66 -23.25 32.44 -4.66
CA ASP A 66 -24.26 32.20 -5.69
C ASP A 66 -25.64 31.82 -5.08
N ASP A 67 -25.75 31.67 -3.75
CA ASP A 67 -27.05 31.40 -3.11
C ASP A 67 -27.84 32.72 -2.94
N PRO A 68 -28.96 32.91 -3.67
CA PRO A 68 -29.75 34.14 -3.59
C PRO A 68 -30.39 34.36 -2.21
N ASN A 69 -30.40 33.35 -1.33
CA ASN A 69 -30.95 33.44 0.01
C ASN A 69 -29.90 33.74 1.08
N PHE A 70 -28.61 33.83 0.71
CA PHE A 70 -27.52 34.01 1.66
C PHE A 70 -26.65 35.21 1.30
N ASN A 71 -26.69 36.24 2.16
CA ASN A 71 -25.88 37.44 1.97
C ASN A 71 -24.44 37.18 2.45
N VAL A 72 -23.57 36.74 1.55
CA VAL A 72 -22.15 36.52 1.82
C VAL A 72 -21.44 37.86 2.05
N THR A 73 -20.57 37.89 3.04
CA THR A 73 -19.62 39.00 3.27
C THR A 73 -18.20 38.47 3.24
N THR A 74 -17.23 39.31 2.92
CA THR A 74 -15.81 38.94 2.94
C THR A 74 -15.40 38.44 4.32
N SER A 75 -15.91 39.06 5.39
CA SER A 75 -15.63 38.64 6.77
C SER A 75 -16.11 37.21 7.06
N TRP A 76 -17.32 36.85 6.59
CA TRP A 76 -17.86 35.51 6.74
C TRP A 76 -17.04 34.49 5.94
N PHE A 77 -16.72 34.82 4.68
CA PHE A 77 -15.94 33.95 3.80
C PHE A 77 -14.55 33.65 4.39
N VAL A 78 -13.81 34.68 4.79
CA VAL A 78 -12.48 34.55 5.41
C VAL A 78 -12.58 33.74 6.71
N SER A 79 -13.58 34.00 7.57
CA SER A 79 -13.75 33.24 8.82
C SER A 79 -14.04 31.75 8.58
N THR A 80 -14.73 31.42 7.49
CA THR A 80 -15.03 30.04 7.11
C THR A 80 -13.79 29.33 6.59
N VAL A 81 -13.00 29.99 5.75
CA VAL A 81 -11.70 29.49 5.25
C VAL A 81 -10.71 29.29 6.40
N GLU A 82 -10.59 30.28 7.28
CA GLU A 82 -9.72 30.21 8.47
C GLU A 82 -10.18 29.10 9.42
N GLY A 83 -11.49 28.96 9.66
CA GLY A 83 -12.06 27.89 10.48
C GLY A 83 -11.73 26.50 9.93
N ALA A 84 -11.88 26.30 8.62
CA ALA A 84 -11.55 25.03 7.97
C ALA A 84 -10.05 24.69 8.08
N LEU A 85 -9.16 25.68 7.93
CA LEU A 85 -7.71 25.49 8.14
C LEU A 85 -7.38 25.18 9.60
N LYS A 86 -8.03 25.87 10.54
CA LYS A 86 -7.83 25.66 11.98
C LYS A 86 -8.18 24.24 12.39
N GLU A 87 -9.30 23.69 11.91
CA GLU A 87 -9.68 22.30 12.16
C GLU A 87 -8.59 21.31 11.72
N VAL A 88 -7.93 21.57 10.58
CA VAL A 88 -6.81 20.75 10.11
C VAL A 88 -5.59 20.92 11.01
N PHE A 89 -5.22 22.14 11.37
CA PHE A 89 -4.00 22.42 12.15
C PHE A 89 -4.12 22.09 13.63
N GLU A 90 -5.33 21.98 14.17
CA GLU A 90 -5.57 21.39 15.49
C GLU A 90 -5.17 19.91 15.53
N LEU A 91 -5.37 19.18 14.43
CA LEU A 91 -4.98 17.77 14.30
C LEU A 91 -3.55 17.60 13.80
N TYR A 92 -3.08 18.51 12.94
CA TYR A 92 -1.80 18.43 12.24
C TYR A 92 -1.06 19.76 12.32
N THR A 93 -0.44 20.04 13.46
CA THR A 93 0.24 21.31 13.70
C THR A 93 1.38 21.56 12.71
N PRO A 94 1.43 22.73 12.04
CA PRO A 94 2.52 23.07 11.12
C PRO A 94 3.89 23.04 11.81
N LYS A 95 4.83 22.30 11.23
CA LYS A 95 6.21 22.19 11.74
C LYS A 95 7.09 23.38 11.35
N TYR A 96 6.81 24.02 10.22
CA TYR A 96 7.64 25.07 9.63
C TYR A 96 6.96 26.43 9.79
N MET A 97 7.76 27.43 10.19
CA MET A 97 7.29 28.81 10.36
C MET A 97 6.89 29.42 9.01
N VAL A 98 7.64 29.14 7.94
CA VAL A 98 7.33 29.58 6.57
C VAL A 98 5.89 29.24 6.19
N THR A 99 5.43 28.04 6.51
CA THR A 99 4.05 27.63 6.20
C THR A 99 3.03 28.50 6.92
N GLN A 100 3.28 28.84 8.19
CA GLN A 100 2.41 29.73 8.96
C GLN A 100 2.39 31.15 8.38
N GLU A 101 3.54 31.65 7.94
CA GLU A 101 3.67 32.96 7.28
C GLU A 101 2.93 32.98 5.93
N SER A 102 3.10 31.96 5.10
CA SER A 102 2.37 31.83 3.83
C SER A 102 0.86 31.79 4.02
N ILE A 103 0.39 31.05 5.04
CA ILE A 103 -1.04 30.99 5.35
C ILE A 103 -1.56 32.34 5.83
N ALA A 104 -0.84 33.00 6.75
CA ALA A 104 -1.23 34.31 7.25
C ALA A 104 -1.28 35.35 6.11
N ALA A 105 -0.25 35.38 5.24
CA ALA A 105 -0.19 36.28 4.10
C ALA A 105 -1.35 36.02 3.12
N ALA A 106 -1.66 34.77 2.81
CA ALA A 106 -2.78 34.43 1.93
C ALA A 106 -4.15 34.78 2.56
N LEU A 107 -4.32 34.59 3.87
CA LEU A 107 -5.54 35.03 4.57
C LEU A 107 -5.69 36.56 4.57
N GLU A 108 -4.61 37.33 4.70
CA GLU A 108 -4.65 38.78 4.55
C GLU A 108 -5.07 39.19 3.13
N LYS A 109 -4.53 38.55 2.08
CA LYS A 109 -4.98 38.80 0.69
C LYS A 109 -6.49 38.56 0.53
N LEU A 110 -7.05 37.53 1.16
CA LEU A 110 -8.50 37.27 1.11
C LEU A 110 -9.33 38.34 1.84
N LYS A 111 -8.77 39.07 2.81
CA LYS A 111 -9.47 40.18 3.47
C LYS A 111 -9.60 41.43 2.60
N GLU A 112 -8.77 41.55 1.56
CA GLU A 112 -8.81 42.66 0.62
C GLU A 112 -9.95 42.55 -0.39
N ILE A 113 -10.70 41.43 -0.40
CA ILE A 113 -11.86 41.22 -1.28
C ILE A 113 -12.95 42.24 -0.93
N PRO A 114 -13.37 43.09 -1.89
CA PRO A 114 -14.46 44.03 -1.69
C PRO A 114 -15.80 43.31 -1.41
N ASP A 115 -16.59 43.79 -0.44
CA ASP A 115 -17.87 43.14 -0.09
C ASP A 115 -18.90 43.18 -1.24
N ASP A 116 -18.79 44.14 -2.16
CA ASP A 116 -19.64 44.25 -3.35
C ASP A 116 -19.39 43.12 -4.37
N PHE A 117 -18.21 42.48 -4.34
CA PHE A 117 -17.92 41.31 -5.17
C PHE A 117 -18.99 40.23 -5.02
N TRP A 118 -19.38 39.91 -3.79
CA TRP A 118 -20.33 38.83 -3.49
C TRP A 118 -21.73 39.09 -4.06
N VAL A 119 -22.12 40.35 -4.18
CA VAL A 119 -23.40 40.74 -4.81
C VAL A 119 -23.31 40.66 -6.32
N THR A 120 -22.14 40.94 -6.90
CA THR A 120 -21.96 40.94 -8.36
C THR A 120 -21.89 39.55 -8.99
N ILE A 121 -21.59 38.51 -8.21
CA ILE A 121 -21.44 37.14 -8.72
C ILE A 121 -22.76 36.34 -8.69
N GLU A 122 -23.81 36.88 -8.08
CA GLU A 122 -25.13 36.25 -8.01
C GLU A 122 -25.70 36.04 -9.42
N ASN A 123 -25.92 34.78 -9.83
CA ASN A 123 -26.42 34.40 -11.16
C ASN A 123 -25.47 34.69 -12.34
N VAL A 124 -24.16 34.90 -12.09
CA VAL A 124 -23.18 35.05 -13.19
C VAL A 124 -22.87 33.67 -13.78
N PRO A 125 -22.93 33.50 -15.12
CA PRO A 125 -22.52 32.25 -15.76
C PRO A 125 -21.07 31.89 -15.41
N GLU A 126 -20.78 30.61 -15.17
CA GLU A 126 -19.46 30.11 -14.77
C GLU A 126 -18.32 30.61 -15.69
N GLU A 127 -18.56 30.65 -17.00
CA GLU A 127 -17.59 31.15 -17.99
C GLU A 127 -17.22 32.62 -17.80
N GLU A 128 -18.16 33.46 -17.35
CA GLU A 128 -17.93 34.88 -17.09
C GLU A 128 -17.23 35.08 -15.73
N LEU A 129 -17.59 34.25 -14.74
CA LEU A 129 -16.93 34.23 -13.44
C LEU A 129 -15.45 33.83 -13.55
N LEU A 130 -15.12 32.85 -14.40
CA LEU A 130 -13.74 32.41 -14.64
C LEU A 130 -12.85 33.48 -15.31
N ASN A 131 -13.46 34.49 -15.94
CA ASN A 131 -12.74 35.61 -16.55
C ASN A 131 -12.65 36.84 -15.61
N ASN A 132 -13.31 36.81 -14.46
CA ASN A 132 -13.26 37.88 -13.47
C ASN A 132 -11.93 37.84 -12.70
N GLU A 133 -11.14 38.93 -12.77
CA GLU A 133 -9.83 39.02 -12.13
C GLU A 133 -9.88 38.76 -10.61
N THR A 134 -10.92 39.26 -9.93
CA THR A 134 -11.11 39.04 -8.49
C THR A 134 -11.39 37.57 -8.20
N ALA A 135 -12.25 36.91 -8.97
CA ALA A 135 -12.52 35.47 -8.81
C ALA A 135 -11.27 34.62 -9.08
N VAL A 136 -10.47 34.97 -10.08
CA VAL A 136 -9.18 34.32 -10.37
C VAL A 136 -8.19 34.53 -9.22
N ASN A 137 -8.11 35.73 -8.64
CA ASN A 137 -7.25 36.00 -7.50
C ASN A 137 -7.68 35.22 -6.25
N ILE A 138 -8.99 35.10 -6.00
CA ILE A 138 -9.53 34.31 -4.89
C ILE A 138 -9.17 32.84 -5.06
N THR A 139 -9.48 32.25 -6.22
CA THR A 139 -9.22 30.83 -6.49
C THR A 139 -7.72 30.50 -6.46
N THR A 140 -6.87 31.41 -6.95
CA THR A 140 -5.41 31.30 -6.84
C THR A 140 -4.96 31.33 -5.38
N THR A 141 -5.46 32.27 -4.58
CA THR A 141 -5.11 32.39 -3.15
C THR A 141 -5.59 31.18 -2.33
N LEU A 142 -6.79 30.65 -2.62
CA LEU A 142 -7.28 29.40 -2.02
C LEU A 142 -6.38 28.21 -2.39
N THR A 143 -5.88 28.17 -3.62
CA THR A 143 -4.93 27.14 -4.07
C THR A 143 -3.59 27.26 -3.34
N GLU A 144 -3.05 28.47 -3.17
CA GLU A 144 -1.85 28.74 -2.37
C GLU A 144 -2.03 28.23 -0.92
N LEU A 145 -3.18 28.50 -0.30
CA LEU A 145 -3.52 28.00 1.04
C LEU A 145 -3.54 26.48 1.11
N LEU A 146 -4.17 25.82 0.14
CA LEU A 146 -4.24 24.36 0.08
C LEU A 146 -2.86 23.73 -0.13
N ILE A 147 -1.99 24.35 -0.94
CA ILE A 147 -0.62 23.91 -1.16
C ILE A 147 0.18 23.99 0.15
N ALA A 148 0.14 25.14 0.82
CA ALA A 148 0.84 25.35 2.11
C ALA A 148 0.33 24.36 3.18
N MET A 149 -0.99 24.18 3.28
CA MET A 149 -1.60 23.18 4.16
C MET A 149 -1.12 21.76 3.81
N GLN A 150 -1.12 21.39 2.54
CA GLN A 150 -0.71 20.06 2.10
C GLN A 150 0.78 19.80 2.40
N ASN A 151 1.66 20.79 2.20
CA ASN A 151 3.07 20.68 2.57
C ASN A 151 3.27 20.53 4.08
N SER A 152 2.49 21.26 4.88
CA SER A 152 2.44 21.07 6.34
C SER A 152 2.02 19.65 6.74
N LEU A 153 1.00 19.09 6.09
CA LEU A 153 0.57 17.71 6.31
C LEU A 153 1.69 16.71 5.97
N PHE A 154 2.35 16.86 4.81
CA PHE A 154 3.48 16.00 4.45
C PHE A 154 4.63 16.10 5.46
N ALA A 155 4.97 17.32 5.90
CA ALA A 155 5.95 17.53 6.95
C ALA A 155 5.57 16.81 8.25
N THR A 156 4.29 16.84 8.63
CA THR A 156 3.76 16.16 9.83
C THR A 156 4.01 14.65 9.77
N PHE A 157 3.77 14.02 8.63
CA PHE A 157 4.04 12.60 8.38
C PHE A 157 5.51 12.26 8.07
N ASN A 158 6.44 13.21 8.28
CA ASN A 158 7.86 13.07 8.00
C ASN A 158 8.20 12.84 6.52
N VAL A 159 7.30 13.22 5.61
CA VAL A 159 7.56 13.33 4.16
C VAL A 159 8.01 14.76 3.89
N ASN A 160 9.20 15.13 4.37
CA ASN A 160 9.64 16.52 4.34
C ASN A 160 10.30 16.91 3.00
N GLY A 161 9.71 17.85 2.26
CA GLY A 161 10.33 18.47 1.10
C GLY A 161 11.23 19.69 1.44
N TYR A 162 10.97 20.39 2.54
CA TYR A 162 11.68 21.61 2.93
C TYR A 162 13.18 21.39 3.13
N SER A 163 13.60 20.23 3.64
CA SER A 163 15.03 19.94 3.85
C SER A 163 15.85 19.96 2.55
N ALA A 164 15.23 19.78 1.38
CA ALA A 164 15.92 19.84 0.10
C ALA A 164 16.26 21.27 -0.33
N PHE A 165 15.56 22.27 0.24
CA PHE A 165 15.67 23.68 -0.13
C PHE A 165 16.17 24.56 1.02
N ALA A 166 16.53 23.96 2.17
CA ALA A 166 16.94 24.68 3.37
C ALA A 166 18.22 25.53 3.21
N THR A 167 19.02 25.28 2.18
CA THR A 167 20.26 26.01 1.87
C THR A 167 20.21 26.70 0.51
N ASP A 168 19.03 26.80 -0.10
CA ASP A 168 18.88 27.40 -1.43
C ASP A 168 18.61 28.90 -1.30
N ASP A 169 19.70 29.68 -1.30
CA ASP A 169 19.66 31.15 -1.20
C ASP A 169 18.99 31.83 -2.41
N THR A 170 18.64 31.07 -3.47
CA THR A 170 17.94 31.61 -4.64
C THR A 170 16.44 31.77 -4.42
N ILE A 171 15.89 31.10 -3.40
CA ILE A 171 14.46 31.13 -3.09
C ILE A 171 14.20 32.24 -2.07
N THR A 172 13.73 33.38 -2.54
CA THR A 172 13.46 34.55 -1.70
C THR A 172 11.99 34.71 -1.33
N ASP A 173 11.09 34.09 -2.09
CA ASP A 173 9.64 34.12 -1.86
C ASP A 173 9.15 32.83 -1.17
N ALA A 174 8.38 32.99 -0.09
CA ALA A 174 7.75 31.89 0.62
C ALA A 174 6.77 31.12 -0.27
N THR A 175 6.06 31.82 -1.16
CA THR A 175 5.10 31.18 -2.10
C THR A 175 5.84 30.30 -3.11
N GLU A 176 6.97 30.78 -3.64
CA GLU A 176 7.83 30.00 -4.53
C GLU A 176 8.40 28.75 -3.81
N LEU A 177 8.80 28.89 -2.55
CA LEU A 177 9.28 27.77 -1.75
C LEU A 177 8.18 26.72 -1.56
N GLU A 178 6.97 27.13 -1.20
CA GLU A 178 5.82 26.23 -1.01
C GLU A 178 5.50 25.47 -2.31
N GLN A 179 5.52 26.13 -3.47
CA GLN A 179 5.32 25.48 -4.75
C GLN A 179 6.42 24.45 -5.06
N LYS A 180 7.69 24.78 -4.85
CA LYS A 180 8.82 23.84 -5.09
C LYS A 180 8.76 22.63 -4.15
N VAL A 181 8.41 22.85 -2.89
CA VAL A 181 8.23 21.77 -1.90
C VAL A 181 7.08 20.86 -2.31
N TYR A 182 5.98 21.44 -2.78
CA TYR A 182 4.83 20.71 -3.30
C TYR A 182 5.22 19.81 -4.48
N ASP A 183 5.88 20.35 -5.49
CA ASP A 183 6.32 19.59 -6.66
C ASP A 183 7.25 18.44 -6.28
N LEU A 184 8.17 18.68 -5.35
CA LEU A 184 9.07 17.65 -4.83
C LEU A 184 8.30 16.53 -4.09
N ASN A 185 7.31 16.88 -3.28
CA ASN A 185 6.50 15.90 -2.54
C ASN A 185 5.67 15.03 -3.50
N TRP A 186 5.07 15.61 -4.53
CA TRP A 186 4.41 14.85 -5.59
C TRP A 186 5.37 13.98 -6.40
N GLY A 187 6.60 14.45 -6.63
CA GLY A 187 7.67 13.64 -7.22
C GLY A 187 8.01 12.40 -6.38
N LYS A 188 8.12 12.54 -5.05
CA LYS A 188 8.32 11.41 -4.12
C LYS A 188 7.14 10.44 -4.18
N PHE A 189 5.91 10.96 -4.25
CA PHE A 189 4.74 10.12 -4.37
C PHE A 189 4.71 9.32 -5.69
N LYS A 190 5.04 9.95 -6.81
CA LYS A 190 5.22 9.27 -8.11
C LYS A 190 6.20 8.11 -8.01
N LEU A 191 7.32 8.32 -7.32
CA LEU A 191 8.33 7.30 -7.08
C LEU A 191 7.76 6.15 -6.24
N VAL A 192 7.07 6.47 -5.14
CA VAL A 192 6.38 5.49 -4.28
C VAL A 192 5.39 4.64 -5.07
N PHE A 193 4.53 5.29 -5.84
CA PHE A 193 3.57 4.62 -6.68
C PHE A 193 4.24 3.65 -7.65
N THR A 194 5.28 4.11 -8.34
CA THR A 194 6.00 3.32 -9.33
C THR A 194 6.68 2.10 -8.70
N TYR A 195 7.47 2.29 -7.64
CA TYR A 195 8.19 1.15 -7.07
C TYR A 195 7.25 0.19 -6.36
N ALA A 196 6.14 0.64 -5.74
CA ALA A 196 5.22 -0.23 -5.02
C ALA A 196 4.51 -1.21 -5.97
N TYR A 197 4.02 -0.73 -7.12
CA TYR A 197 3.36 -1.57 -8.12
C TYR A 197 4.34 -2.49 -8.85
N VAL A 198 5.53 -2.00 -9.21
CA VAL A 198 6.59 -2.84 -9.79
C VAL A 198 7.03 -3.92 -8.79
N ALA A 199 7.24 -3.57 -7.52
CA ALA A 199 7.61 -4.52 -6.48
C ALA A 199 6.51 -5.56 -6.23
N ALA A 200 5.22 -5.17 -6.27
CA ALA A 200 4.10 -6.09 -6.17
C ALA A 200 4.11 -7.10 -7.33
N GLY A 201 4.24 -6.62 -8.57
CA GLY A 201 4.31 -7.47 -9.76
C GLY A 201 5.51 -8.42 -9.76
N LEU A 202 6.70 -7.90 -9.41
CA LEU A 202 7.92 -8.69 -9.28
C LEU A 202 7.84 -9.73 -8.16
N THR A 203 7.16 -9.42 -7.05
CA THR A 203 6.93 -10.38 -5.96
C THR A 203 6.12 -11.57 -6.45
N LEU A 204 5.07 -11.35 -7.25
CA LEU A 204 4.27 -12.41 -7.85
C LEU A 204 5.04 -13.24 -8.87
N ILE A 205 5.83 -12.58 -9.71
CA ILE A 205 6.70 -13.24 -10.70
C ILE A 205 7.72 -14.13 -9.97
N MET A 206 8.41 -13.59 -8.96
CA MET A 206 9.41 -14.33 -8.18
C MET A 206 8.77 -15.47 -7.37
N LEU A 207 7.57 -15.28 -6.82
CA LEU A 207 6.84 -16.34 -6.15
C LEU A 207 6.54 -17.52 -7.10
N ASN A 208 6.19 -17.24 -8.35
CA ASN A 208 5.98 -18.28 -9.36
C ASN A 208 7.28 -18.99 -9.73
N ILE A 209 8.39 -18.26 -9.91
CA ILE A 209 9.71 -18.84 -10.21
C ILE A 209 10.18 -19.72 -9.05
N LEU A 210 10.11 -19.23 -7.82
CA LEU A 210 10.47 -20.00 -6.62
C LEU A 210 9.63 -21.27 -6.48
N TYR A 211 8.32 -21.18 -6.79
CA TYR A 211 7.44 -22.32 -6.80
C TYR A 211 7.89 -23.38 -7.82
N ILE A 212 8.19 -22.97 -9.05
CA ILE A 212 8.69 -23.84 -10.13
C ILE A 212 9.97 -24.55 -9.69
N THR A 213 10.93 -23.80 -9.15
CA THR A 213 12.23 -24.34 -8.69
C THR A 213 12.08 -25.31 -7.52
N SER A 214 11.15 -25.05 -6.61
CA SER A 214 10.90 -25.90 -5.43
C SER A 214 10.17 -27.20 -5.75
N ARG A 215 9.60 -27.34 -6.94
CA ARG A 215 8.73 -28.47 -7.25
C ARG A 215 9.54 -29.67 -7.76
N THR A 216 9.29 -30.83 -7.15
CA THR A 216 9.96 -32.11 -7.47
C THR A 216 9.06 -33.10 -8.21
N ARG A 217 7.73 -32.90 -8.22
CA ARG A 217 6.74 -33.81 -8.83
C ARG A 217 6.15 -33.23 -10.12
N GLY A 218 5.72 -34.12 -11.02
CA GLY A 218 5.09 -33.79 -12.29
C GLY A 218 3.95 -32.76 -12.20
N TRP A 219 3.76 -32.05 -13.30
CA TRP A 219 2.77 -30.98 -13.42
C TRP A 219 1.43 -31.52 -13.86
N THR A 220 0.36 -31.01 -13.27
CA THR A 220 -1.00 -31.19 -13.80
C THR A 220 -1.32 -30.00 -14.71
N PRO A 221 -2.12 -30.18 -15.79
CA PRO A 221 -2.53 -29.08 -16.67
C PRO A 221 -3.08 -27.86 -15.92
N PHE A 222 -3.87 -28.11 -14.88
CA PHE A 222 -4.44 -27.09 -14.00
C PHE A 222 -3.38 -26.24 -13.28
N ASN A 223 -2.25 -26.83 -12.89
CA ASN A 223 -1.16 -26.09 -12.27
C ASN A 223 -0.45 -25.15 -13.27
N TYR A 224 -0.36 -25.52 -14.55
CA TYR A 224 0.17 -24.63 -15.59
C TYR A 224 -0.70 -23.39 -15.75
N VAL A 225 -2.01 -23.58 -15.89
CA VAL A 225 -2.97 -22.48 -16.07
C VAL A 225 -2.91 -21.52 -14.88
N ARG A 226 -2.97 -22.03 -13.65
CA ARG A 226 -2.89 -21.20 -12.43
C ARG A 226 -1.62 -20.36 -12.38
N LYS A 227 -0.46 -20.96 -12.69
CA LYS A 227 0.82 -20.24 -12.63
C LYS A 227 0.99 -19.25 -13.78
N GLY A 228 0.47 -19.60 -14.96
CA GLY A 228 0.37 -18.66 -16.09
C GLY A 228 -0.46 -17.43 -15.73
N LEU A 229 -1.64 -17.62 -15.14
CA LEU A 229 -2.49 -16.51 -14.70
C LEU A 229 -1.79 -15.62 -13.67
N ASN A 230 -1.21 -16.21 -12.61
CA ASN A 230 -0.48 -15.41 -11.61
C ASN A 230 0.69 -14.63 -12.23
N PHE A 231 1.37 -15.20 -13.21
CA PHE A 231 2.48 -14.55 -13.90
C PHE A 231 1.99 -13.38 -14.76
N LEU A 232 0.88 -13.58 -15.51
CA LEU A 232 0.25 -12.52 -16.30
C LEU A 232 -0.26 -11.38 -15.43
N VAL A 233 -0.88 -11.68 -14.28
CA VAL A 233 -1.32 -10.64 -13.34
C VAL A 233 -0.12 -9.88 -12.75
N GLY A 234 0.99 -10.57 -12.46
CA GLY A 234 2.24 -9.93 -12.06
C GLY A 234 2.77 -8.94 -13.11
N ILE A 235 2.75 -9.32 -14.39
CA ILE A 235 3.07 -8.41 -15.49
C ILE A 235 2.08 -7.25 -15.55
N GLY A 236 0.79 -7.52 -15.40
CA GLY A 236 -0.28 -6.51 -15.37
C GLY A 236 -0.02 -5.44 -14.32
N LEU A 237 0.36 -5.82 -13.10
CA LEU A 237 0.71 -4.87 -12.03
C LEU A 237 1.92 -3.99 -12.39
N CYS A 238 2.94 -4.56 -13.03
CA CYS A 238 4.06 -3.76 -13.53
C CYS A 238 3.63 -2.80 -14.65
N LEU A 239 2.70 -3.20 -15.52
CA LEU A 239 2.21 -2.35 -16.61
C LEU A 239 1.38 -1.16 -16.11
N VAL A 240 0.71 -1.27 -14.96
CA VAL A 240 -0.04 -0.14 -14.37
C VAL A 240 0.86 1.08 -14.16
N THR A 241 2.15 0.90 -13.90
CA THR A 241 3.06 2.04 -13.71
C THR A 241 3.32 2.84 -14.98
N LEU A 242 2.99 2.32 -16.16
CA LEU A 242 3.04 3.09 -17.41
C LEU A 242 2.05 4.25 -17.41
N MET A 243 1.00 4.22 -16.57
CA MET A 243 0.11 5.37 -16.39
C MET A 243 0.86 6.61 -15.93
N THR A 244 1.99 6.46 -15.23
CA THR A 244 2.81 7.60 -14.76
C THR A 244 3.49 8.38 -15.89
N LEU A 245 3.45 7.88 -17.13
CA LEU A 245 3.89 8.59 -18.34
C LEU A 245 2.87 9.63 -18.81
N ASN A 246 1.59 9.48 -18.43
CA ASN A 246 0.54 10.46 -18.72
C ASN A 246 0.18 11.22 -17.44
N HIS A 247 0.58 12.48 -17.37
CA HIS A 247 0.43 13.28 -16.16
C HIS A 247 -1.03 13.50 -15.76
N GLU A 248 -1.92 13.78 -16.71
CA GLU A 248 -3.33 14.05 -16.42
C GLU A 248 -4.05 12.82 -15.85
N ARG A 249 -3.84 11.66 -16.49
CA ARG A 249 -4.48 10.40 -16.08
C ARG A 249 -3.98 9.93 -14.72
N VAL A 250 -2.70 10.15 -14.43
CA VAL A 250 -2.14 9.72 -13.15
C VAL A 250 -2.63 10.59 -12.00
N VAL A 251 -2.75 11.90 -12.20
CA VAL A 251 -3.30 12.82 -11.19
C VAL A 251 -4.76 12.48 -10.88
N GLN A 252 -5.57 12.18 -11.91
CA GLN A 252 -6.95 11.71 -11.70
C GLN A 252 -7.00 10.44 -10.83
N LEU A 253 -6.14 9.45 -11.12
CA LEU A 253 -6.10 8.22 -10.32
C LEU A 253 -5.63 8.48 -8.88
N TRP A 254 -4.61 9.33 -8.71
CA TRP A 254 -4.02 9.68 -7.41
C TRP A 254 -4.94 10.50 -6.51
N GLY A 255 -5.86 11.28 -7.09
CA GLY A 255 -6.93 11.96 -6.38
C GLY A 255 -8.07 11.03 -5.92
N THR A 256 -8.03 9.74 -6.25
CA THR A 256 -9.05 8.76 -5.86
C THR A 256 -8.54 7.76 -4.82
N PRO A 257 -9.43 7.09 -4.05
CA PRO A 257 -9.03 6.05 -3.12
C PRO A 257 -8.53 4.76 -3.78
N TRP A 258 -8.62 4.63 -5.11
CA TRP A 258 -8.46 3.37 -5.84
C TRP A 258 -7.06 2.74 -5.91
N PRO A 259 -5.93 3.47 -5.81
CA PRO A 259 -4.61 2.84 -5.93
C PRO A 259 -4.40 1.64 -4.97
N LEU A 260 -4.80 1.79 -3.70
CA LEU A 260 -4.61 0.74 -2.70
C LEU A 260 -5.61 -0.43 -2.87
N PRO A 261 -6.93 -0.20 -3.04
CA PRO A 261 -7.91 -1.23 -3.38
C PRO A 261 -7.54 -2.04 -4.62
N ILE A 262 -6.99 -1.43 -5.68
CA ILE A 262 -6.57 -2.17 -6.88
C ILE A 262 -5.52 -3.23 -6.51
N LEU A 263 -4.52 -2.88 -5.69
CA LEU A 263 -3.51 -3.83 -5.22
C LEU A 263 -4.15 -4.95 -4.38
N VAL A 264 -5.01 -4.59 -3.42
CA VAL A 264 -5.66 -5.55 -2.52
C VAL A 264 -6.56 -6.52 -3.29
N ILE A 265 -7.43 -6.01 -4.16
CA ILE A 265 -8.34 -6.82 -4.98
C ILE A 265 -7.53 -7.76 -5.87
N THR A 266 -6.48 -7.24 -6.52
CA THR A 266 -5.63 -8.06 -7.40
C THR A 266 -4.96 -9.21 -6.63
N LEU A 267 -4.38 -8.91 -5.46
CA LEU A 267 -3.75 -9.92 -4.61
C LEU A 267 -4.77 -10.92 -4.04
N PHE A 268 -5.96 -10.45 -3.69
CA PHE A 268 -7.06 -11.30 -3.22
C PHE A 268 -7.51 -12.28 -4.30
N VAL A 269 -7.70 -11.82 -5.54
CA VAL A 269 -8.03 -12.68 -6.68
C VAL A 269 -6.97 -13.76 -6.88
N ILE A 270 -5.69 -13.40 -6.80
CA ILE A 270 -4.58 -14.37 -6.90
C ILE A 270 -4.62 -15.38 -5.75
N LEU A 271 -4.91 -14.93 -4.53
CA LEU A 271 -5.05 -15.80 -3.37
C LEU A 271 -6.16 -16.82 -3.60
N VAL A 272 -7.35 -16.36 -4.00
CA VAL A 272 -8.48 -17.23 -4.32
C VAL A 272 -8.09 -18.24 -5.41
N LEU A 273 -7.51 -17.76 -6.53
CA LEU A 273 -7.06 -18.63 -7.63
C LEU A 273 -6.06 -19.70 -7.17
N ASN A 274 -5.17 -19.36 -6.23
CA ASN A 274 -4.21 -20.28 -5.66
C ASN A 274 -4.83 -21.34 -4.74
N HIS A 275 -5.92 -21.01 -4.05
CA HIS A 275 -6.61 -21.89 -3.11
C HIS A 275 -7.74 -22.72 -3.71
N LEU A 276 -8.12 -22.50 -4.98
CA LEU A 276 -9.15 -23.32 -5.63
C LEU A 276 -8.77 -24.82 -5.63
N PRO A 277 -9.70 -25.73 -5.29
CA PRO A 277 -9.45 -27.17 -5.37
C PRO A 277 -9.21 -27.59 -6.84
N GLN A 278 -8.45 -28.66 -7.03
CA GLN A 278 -8.29 -29.23 -8.38
C GLN A 278 -9.64 -29.76 -8.86
N PRO A 279 -10.10 -29.40 -10.07
CA PRO A 279 -11.36 -29.92 -10.58
C PRO A 279 -11.29 -31.45 -10.67
N PRO A 280 -12.38 -32.16 -10.36
CA PRO A 280 -12.42 -33.61 -10.50
C PRO A 280 -12.08 -34.00 -11.96
N PRO A 281 -11.44 -35.17 -12.19
CA PRO A 281 -10.82 -35.56 -13.46
C PRO A 281 -11.78 -35.71 -14.66
N ILE A 282 -13.04 -35.29 -14.54
CA ILE A 282 -14.09 -35.42 -15.53
C ILE A 282 -13.80 -34.58 -16.78
N PHE A 283 -13.09 -33.46 -16.65
CA PHE A 283 -12.80 -32.53 -17.76
C PHE A 283 -11.54 -32.85 -18.59
N PHE A 284 -10.67 -33.76 -18.16
CA PHE A 284 -9.43 -34.10 -18.87
C PHE A 284 -9.33 -35.59 -19.26
N ASN A 285 -10.46 -36.24 -19.53
CA ASN A 285 -10.49 -37.57 -20.16
C ASN A 285 -10.31 -37.46 -21.68
N GLY A 286 -9.16 -36.93 -22.10
CA GLY A 286 -8.76 -36.75 -23.49
C GLY A 286 -7.53 -37.56 -23.88
N ALA A 287 -7.29 -38.70 -23.26
CA ALA A 287 -6.29 -39.65 -23.73
C ALA A 287 -6.71 -41.07 -23.37
N LYS A 288 -7.52 -41.69 -24.25
CA LYS A 288 -7.65 -43.15 -24.28
C LYS A 288 -6.30 -43.71 -24.73
N THR A 289 -5.41 -43.98 -23.78
CA THR A 289 -4.29 -44.89 -23.99
C THR A 289 -4.90 -46.24 -24.40
N LYS A 290 -4.71 -46.62 -25.66
CA LYS A 290 -4.96 -47.99 -26.13
C LYS A 290 -4.11 -48.92 -25.28
N GLN A 291 -4.70 -49.55 -24.27
CA GLN A 291 -4.10 -50.73 -23.66
C GLN A 291 -4.15 -51.87 -24.68
N PRO A 292 -3.03 -52.56 -24.97
CA PRO A 292 -3.08 -53.80 -25.73
C PRO A 292 -3.87 -54.82 -24.90
N SER A 293 -4.97 -55.29 -25.48
CA SER A 293 -5.81 -56.35 -24.94
C SER A 293 -5.00 -57.64 -24.85
N GLY A 294 -4.54 -57.99 -23.64
CA GLY A 294 -3.77 -59.21 -23.46
C GLY A 294 -3.49 -59.57 -22.01
N ASP A 295 -4.43 -59.41 -21.07
CA ASP A 295 -4.46 -60.29 -19.90
C ASP A 295 -5.83 -60.27 -19.20
N LYS A 296 -6.49 -61.43 -19.15
CA LYS A 296 -7.71 -61.65 -18.36
C LYS A 296 -7.29 -62.08 -16.96
N ARG A 297 -6.95 -61.14 -16.08
CA ARG A 297 -6.83 -61.42 -14.64
C ARG A 297 -7.74 -60.52 -13.80
N LYS A 298 -8.73 -61.21 -13.22
CA LYS A 298 -9.54 -60.91 -12.02
C LYS A 298 -9.82 -59.43 -11.71
N LYS A 299 -11.09 -59.07 -11.92
CA LYS A 299 -11.76 -57.91 -11.29
C LYS A 299 -11.56 -57.96 -9.77
N GLU A 300 -10.63 -57.17 -9.27
CA GLU A 300 -10.58 -56.82 -7.86
C GLU A 300 -11.52 -55.63 -7.64
N LYS A 301 -12.47 -55.82 -6.72
CA LYS A 301 -13.54 -54.87 -6.42
C LYS A 301 -12.93 -53.59 -5.85
N THR A 302 -13.10 -52.49 -6.58
CA THR A 302 -13.02 -51.14 -6.03
C THR A 302 -14.28 -50.87 -5.21
N GLY A 303 -14.12 -50.32 -4.01
CA GLY A 303 -15.27 -49.87 -3.21
C GLY A 303 -14.92 -49.61 -1.76
N TRP A 304 -14.45 -48.39 -1.46
CA TRP A 304 -14.90 -47.58 -0.31
C TRP A 304 -14.99 -48.20 1.11
N GLY A 305 -14.37 -49.35 1.39
CA GLY A 305 -14.49 -50.06 2.68
C GLY A 305 -13.38 -49.82 3.71
N VAL A 306 -12.32 -49.08 3.38
CA VAL A 306 -11.10 -49.01 4.23
C VAL A 306 -11.06 -47.79 5.17
N VAL A 307 -11.99 -46.83 5.06
CA VAL A 307 -11.96 -45.60 5.89
C VAL A 307 -12.75 -45.73 7.21
N ARG A 308 -13.21 -46.92 7.60
CA ARG A 308 -13.94 -47.14 8.87
C ARG A 308 -13.17 -47.88 9.96
N GLN A 309 -11.85 -48.00 9.84
CA GLN A 309 -10.99 -48.67 10.84
C GLN A 309 -10.01 -47.76 11.59
N MET A 310 -10.31 -46.45 11.71
CA MET A 310 -9.76 -45.65 12.82
C MET A 310 -10.58 -45.93 14.09
N GLY A 311 -10.48 -47.16 14.57
CA GLY A 311 -10.83 -47.50 15.95
C GLY A 311 -9.67 -47.06 16.84
N PHE A 312 -10.00 -46.26 17.85
CA PHE A 312 -9.16 -45.96 19.00
C PHE A 312 -8.41 -47.22 19.46
N ARG A 313 -7.09 -47.24 19.27
CA ARG A 313 -6.19 -48.12 20.01
C ARG A 313 -5.73 -47.37 21.24
N THR A 314 -6.45 -47.56 22.35
CA THR A 314 -5.92 -47.38 23.69
C THR A 314 -4.81 -48.41 23.89
N GLY A 315 -3.57 -48.00 23.67
CA GLY A 315 -2.38 -48.80 23.96
C GLY A 315 -2.06 -48.73 25.44
N ALA A 316 -2.31 -49.83 26.14
CA ALA A 316 -1.84 -50.09 27.49
C ALA A 316 -0.30 -50.05 27.56
N ALA A 317 0.20 -49.54 28.68
CA ALA A 317 1.61 -49.55 29.05
C ALA A 317 2.13 -50.99 29.26
N PRO A 318 3.38 -51.29 28.89
CA PRO A 318 4.14 -52.38 29.48
C PRO A 318 5.02 -51.87 30.61
N ALA A 319 5.04 -52.68 31.66
CA ALA A 319 5.73 -52.48 32.93
C ALA A 319 7.27 -52.36 32.80
N GLU A 320 7.77 -51.37 33.53
CA GLU A 320 8.90 -51.41 34.47
C GLU A 320 9.75 -52.70 34.49
N GLN A 321 11.02 -52.56 34.11
CA GLN A 321 12.10 -53.40 34.61
C GLN A 321 13.31 -52.54 34.95
N ASP A 322 13.57 -52.48 36.25
CA ASP A 322 14.72 -51.86 36.90
C ASP A 322 16.05 -52.40 36.37
N THR A 323 16.97 -51.49 36.02
CA THR A 323 18.39 -51.70 36.27
C THR A 323 19.00 -50.43 36.88
N ALA A 324 19.42 -50.60 38.12
CA ALA A 324 20.17 -49.63 38.92
C ALA A 324 21.59 -49.43 38.36
N TYR A 325 22.13 -48.19 38.41
CA TYR A 325 23.20 -47.82 39.36
C TYR A 325 23.70 -46.37 39.19
N GLN A 326 23.72 -45.67 40.34
CA GLN A 326 24.72 -44.74 40.90
C GLN A 326 25.33 -43.58 40.06
N GLY A 327 25.06 -42.36 40.53
CA GLY A 327 26.05 -41.62 41.32
C GLY A 327 26.64 -40.32 40.74
N ALA A 328 26.67 -39.29 41.62
CA ALA A 328 27.43 -38.03 41.62
C ALA A 328 26.62 -36.77 41.24
N ALA A 329 26.10 -36.01 42.23
CA ALA A 329 26.79 -34.92 42.96
C ALA A 329 26.92 -33.63 42.10
N SER A 330 25.98 -32.69 42.23
CA SER A 330 26.03 -31.50 43.10
C SER A 330 26.88 -30.34 42.55
N ALA A 331 26.24 -29.23 42.20
CA ALA A 331 26.69 -27.87 42.54
C ALA A 331 25.68 -26.83 42.02
N HIS A 332 24.87 -26.29 42.94
CA HIS A 332 24.40 -24.90 42.86
C HIS A 332 25.59 -23.98 43.18
N PRO A 333 25.60 -22.75 42.65
CA PRO A 333 25.41 -21.64 43.57
C PRO A 333 24.39 -20.61 43.08
N GLN A 334 23.71 -20.01 44.06
CA GLN A 334 23.12 -18.68 44.00
C GLN A 334 24.21 -17.62 44.21
N GLU A 335 24.09 -16.48 43.53
CA GLU A 335 24.45 -15.10 43.90
C GLU A 335 24.14 -14.26 42.65
N GLY A 336 23.52 -13.09 42.65
CA GLY A 336 23.44 -12.00 43.62
C GLY A 336 23.59 -10.72 42.79
N SER A 337 22.54 -9.90 42.68
CA SER A 337 22.51 -8.51 43.16
C SER A 337 23.14 -7.43 42.25
N ALA A 338 22.29 -6.45 41.88
CA ALA A 338 22.56 -5.02 41.68
C ALA A 338 23.54 -4.64 40.55
N GLU A 339 23.51 -3.47 39.90
CA GLU A 339 23.14 -2.12 40.31
C GLU A 339 23.07 -1.24 39.02
N ARG A 340 22.25 -0.17 39.04
CA ARG A 340 22.43 1.20 38.49
C ARG A 340 23.25 1.43 37.19
N ALA A 341 23.07 2.46 36.37
CA ALA A 341 22.19 3.61 36.22
C ALA A 341 22.78 4.43 35.04
N SER A 342 22.06 5.49 34.65
CA SER A 342 22.59 6.75 34.07
C SER A 342 22.73 6.87 32.55
N CYS A 343 21.90 7.77 32.02
CA CYS A 343 22.24 8.89 31.12
C CYS A 343 23.15 8.63 29.92
N PHE A 344 22.58 8.77 28.72
CA PHE A 344 22.81 9.93 27.86
C PHE A 344 21.56 10.22 27.03
#